data_AF-A0A060CBT6-F1
#
_entry.id   AF-A0A060CBT6-F1
#
_cell.length_a   1.000
_cell.length_b   1.000
_cell.length_c   1.000
_cell.angle_alpha   90.00
_cell.angle_beta   90.00
_cell.angle_gamma   90.00
#
_symmetry.space_group_name_H-M   'P 1'
#
loop_
_entity.id
_entity.type
_entity.pdbx_description
1 polymer ?
#
loop_
_entity_poly.entity_id
_entity_poly.type
_entity_poly.pdbx_seq_one_letter_code
_entity_poly.pdbx_strand_id
1 'polypeptide(L)' 'PIAGYHDGYFKSATSIAQTIQQQKPDIVLVALGFPKQENFIDQYSIGSHGIWIGVGGSFDVIAGKVKRA' A
#
# COMPACT_ATOMS: atom_id res chain seq x y z
N PRO A 1 3.76 10.65 -12.09
CA PRO A 1 4.86 10.83 -11.11
C PRO A 1 4.54 10.03 -9.84
N ILE A 2 5.53 9.72 -8.99
CA ILE A 2 5.28 9.06 -7.70
C ILE A 2 4.75 10.13 -6.73
N ALA A 3 3.52 9.97 -6.25
CA ALA A 3 2.87 10.92 -5.33
C ALA A 3 3.37 10.78 -3.87
N GLY A 4 3.88 9.61 -3.50
CA GLY A 4 4.45 9.34 -2.18
C GLY A 4 4.85 7.88 -2.02
N TYR A 5 5.59 7.59 -0.95
CA TYR A 5 5.96 6.23 -0.53
C TYR A 5 6.14 6.17 0.99
N HIS A 6 5.91 4.99 1.57
CA HIS A 6 6.11 4.73 3.00
C HIS A 6 6.41 3.23 3.19
N ASP A 7 7.19 2.86 4.21
CA ASP A 7 7.38 1.46 4.57
C ASP A 7 6.15 0.84 5.25
N GLY A 8 6.10 -0.49 5.33
CA GLY A 8 4.97 -1.23 5.92
C GLY A 8 4.96 -1.34 7.45
N TYR A 9 5.94 -0.77 8.17
CA TYR A 9 6.13 -0.90 9.62
C TYR A 9 5.67 0.37 10.37
N PHE A 10 4.43 0.78 10.13
CA PHE A 10 3.82 1.94 10.79
C PHE A 10 3.05 1.56 12.06
N LYS A 11 2.93 2.51 13.00
CA LYS A 11 2.14 2.35 14.24
C LYS A 11 0.64 2.63 14.05
N SER A 12 0.28 3.49 13.10
CA SER A 12 -1.10 3.92 12.85
C SER A 12 -1.44 3.77 11.37
N ALA A 13 -2.35 2.82 11.08
CA ALA A 13 -2.89 2.63 9.74
C ALA A 13 -3.68 3.86 9.26
N THR A 14 -4.42 4.49 10.18
CA THR A 14 -5.25 5.66 9.90
C THR A 14 -4.42 6.85 9.43
N SER A 15 -3.24 7.11 10.01
CA SER A 15 -2.42 8.23 9.55
C SER A 15 -1.91 8.02 8.13
N ILE A 16 -1.51 6.79 7.79
CA ILE A 16 -1.07 6.44 6.42
C ILE A 16 -2.23 6.61 5.44
N ALA A 17 -3.41 6.09 5.77
CA ALA A 17 -4.59 6.21 4.93
C ALA A 17 -5.00 7.67 4.70
N GLN A 18 -4.97 8.52 5.73
CA GLN A 18 -5.25 9.95 5.61
C GLN A 18 -4.25 10.65 4.67
N THR A 19 -2.95 10.35 4.79
CA THR A 19 -1.95 10.88 3.86
C THR A 19 -2.23 10.46 2.43
N ILE A 20 -2.55 9.19 2.19
CA ILE A 20 -2.90 8.68 0.85
C ILE A 20 -4.12 9.42 0.29
N GLN A 21 -5.19 9.56 1.08
CA GLN A 21 -6.42 10.24 0.65
C GLN A 21 -6.19 11.72 0.34
N GLN A 22 -5.37 12.42 1.12
CA GLN A 22 -5.02 13.82 0.87
C GLN A 22 -4.24 14.02 -0.44
N GLN A 23 -3.36 13.08 -0.77
CA GLN A 23 -2.56 13.12 -2.00
C GLN A 23 -3.36 12.73 -3.25
N LYS A 24 -4.56 12.13 -3.09
CA LYS A 24 -5.45 11.68 -4.18
C LYS A 24 -4.73 10.95 -5.33
N PRO A 25 -3.91 9.93 -5.06
CA PRO A 25 -3.23 9.18 -6.11
C PRO A 25 -4.23 8.39 -6.96
N ASP A 26 -3.94 8.22 -8.25
CA ASP A 26 -4.75 7.38 -9.14
C ASP A 26 -4.56 5.88 -8.85
N ILE A 27 -3.41 5.49 -8.30
CA ILE A 27 -3.05 4.10 -7.97
C ILE A 27 -2.33 4.06 -6.63
N VAL A 28 -2.72 3.11 -5.77
CA VAL A 28 -2.07 2.79 -4.49
C VAL A 28 -1.65 1.32 -4.49
N LEU A 29 -0.35 1.08 -4.34
CA LEU A 29 0.23 -0.27 -4.25
C LEU A 29 0.50 -0.62 -2.78
N VAL A 30 -0.11 -1.69 -2.28
CA VAL A 30 -0.05 -2.08 -0.86
C VAL A 30 0.74 -3.38 -0.73
N ALA A 31 1.93 -3.29 -0.13
CA ALA A 31 2.87 -4.40 0.07
C ALA A 31 2.99 -4.78 1.57
N LEU A 32 1.85 -5.00 2.24
CA LEU A 32 1.83 -5.34 3.67
C LEU A 32 1.82 -6.85 3.94
N GLY A 33 1.69 -7.65 2.88
CA GLY A 33 1.53 -9.10 2.97
C GLY A 33 0.14 -9.53 3.43
N PHE A 34 -0.17 -10.80 3.21
CA PHE A 34 -1.43 -11.40 3.63
C PHE A 34 -1.45 -11.64 5.15
N PRO A 35 -2.57 -11.41 5.85
CA PRO A 35 -3.85 -10.82 5.39
C PRO A 35 -3.91 -9.28 5.58
N LYS A 36 -2.80 -8.65 5.98
CA LYS A 36 -2.79 -7.24 6.40
C LYS A 36 -3.16 -6.29 5.27
N GLN A 37 -2.69 -6.56 4.06
CA GLN A 37 -2.98 -5.71 2.90
C GLN A 37 -4.45 -5.76 2.51
N GLU A 38 -5.10 -6.93 2.54
CA GLU A 38 -6.51 -7.08 2.19
C GLU A 38 -7.38 -6.29 3.16
N ASN A 39 -7.12 -6.44 4.47
CA ASN A 39 -7.82 -5.70 5.52
C ASN A 39 -7.60 -4.18 5.40
N PHE A 40 -6.37 -3.75 5.07
CA PHE A 40 -6.06 -2.33 4.91
C PHE A 40 -6.78 -1.74 3.69
N ILE A 41 -6.81 -2.46 2.57
CA ILE A 41 -7.52 -2.02 1.36
C ILE A 41 -9.02 -1.96 1.63
N ASP A 42 -9.61 -3.02 2.20
CA ASP A 42 -11.05 -3.07 2.52
C ASP A 42 -11.47 -1.90 3.42
N GLN A 43 -10.66 -1.59 4.43
CA GLN A 43 -10.98 -0.54 5.39
C GLN A 43 -10.84 0.89 4.83
N TYR A 44 -9.89 1.16 3.93
CA TYR A 44 -9.50 2.53 3.59
C TYR A 44 -9.67 2.92 2.11
N SER A 45 -9.90 1.97 1.21
CA SER A 45 -10.06 2.25 -0.22
C SER A 45 -11.47 2.72 -0.60
N ILE A 46 -12.48 2.37 0.20
CA ILE A 46 -13.88 2.76 -0.07
C ILE A 46 -13.99 4.29 -0.09
N GLY A 47 -14.46 4.83 -1.22
CA GLY A 47 -14.61 6.27 -1.43
C GLY A 47 -13.31 7.02 -1.74
N SER A 48 -12.19 6.32 -1.92
CA SER A 48 -10.95 6.95 -2.41
C SER A 48 -10.99 7.22 -3.92
N HIS A 49 -10.15 8.15 -4.39
CA HIS A 49 -10.08 8.56 -5.80
C HIS A 49 -9.52 7.47 -6.73
N GLY A 50 -8.53 6.70 -6.25
CA GLY A 50 -7.75 5.78 -7.07
C GLY A 50 -8.03 4.30 -6.80
N ILE A 51 -7.34 3.45 -7.56
CA ILE A 51 -7.41 1.99 -7.45
C ILE A 51 -6.35 1.50 -6.46
N TRP A 52 -6.74 0.58 -5.57
CA TRP A 52 -5.86 0.00 -4.56
C TRP A 52 -5.58 -1.46 -4.88
N ILE A 53 -4.30 -1.84 -4.90
CA ILE A 53 -3.86 -3.17 -5.32
C ILE A 53 -2.91 -3.74 -4.27
N GLY A 54 -3.27 -4.90 -3.72
CA GLY A 54 -2.36 -5.71 -2.91
C GLY A 54 -1.29 -6.34 -3.79
N VAL A 55 -0.02 -6.12 -3.48
CA VAL A 55 1.12 -6.63 -4.29
C VAL A 55 2.01 -7.62 -3.52
N GLY A 56 1.69 -7.93 -2.26
CA GLY A 56 2.47 -8.85 -1.44
C GLY A 56 3.94 -8.46 -1.37
N GLY A 57 4.84 -9.44 -1.46
CA GLY A 57 6.30 -9.23 -1.42
C GLY A 57 6.92 -8.74 -2.74
N SER A 58 6.14 -8.21 -3.69
CA SER A 58 6.67 -7.81 -5.00
C SER A 58 7.79 -6.77 -4.91
N PHE A 59 7.72 -5.83 -3.95
CA PHE A 59 8.79 -4.85 -3.76
C PHE A 59 10.08 -5.48 -3.25
N ASP A 60 10.03 -6.51 -2.40
CA ASP A 60 11.24 -7.17 -1.94
C ASP A 60 11.92 -7.97 -3.06
N VAL A 61 11.15 -8.53 -4.00
CA VAL A 61 11.67 -9.18 -5.22
C VAL A 61 12.33 -8.15 -6.13
N ILE A 62 11.66 -7.02 -6.40
CA ILE A 62 12.20 -5.94 -7.25
C ILE A 62 13.46 -5.33 -6.62
N ALA A 63 13.49 -5.19 -5.29
CA ALA A 63 14.64 -4.69 -4.55
C ALA A 63 15.80 -5.71 -4.45
N GLY A 64 15.66 -6.92 -5.02
CA GLY A 64 16.68 -7.98 -4.97
C GLY A 64 16.89 -8.58 -3.58
N LYS A 65 16.00 -8.31 -2.61
CA LYS A 65 16.10 -8.82 -1.24
C LYS A 65 15.67 -10.27 -1.10
N VAL A 66 14.76 -10.73 -1.96
CA VAL A 66 14.32 -12.12 -2.03
C VAL A 66 14.27 -12.58 -3.49
N LYS A 67 14.60 -13.86 -3.71
CA LYS A 67 14.35 -14.50 -5.00
C LYS A 67 12.85 -14.75 -5.15
N ARG A 68 12.31 -14.41 -6.31
CA ARG A 68 10.94 -14.79 -6.69
C ARG A 68 10.82 -16.31 -6.60
N ALA A 69 9.75 -16.78 -5.95
CA ALA A 69 9.38 -18.20 -5.97
C ALA A 69 8.95 -18.63 -7.39
#